data_AF-A0A7V5RNI2-F1
#
_entry.id   AF-A0A7V5RNI2-F1
#
_cell.length_a   1.000
_cell.length_b   1.000
_cell.length_c   1.000
_cell.angle_alpha   90.00
_cell.angle_beta   90.00
_cell.angle_gamma   90.00
#
_symmetry.space_group_name_H-M   'P 1'
#
loop_
_entity.id
_entity.type
_entity.pdbx_description
1 polymer ?
#
loop_
_entity_poly.entity_id
_entity_poly.type
_entity_poly.pdbx_seq_one_letter_code
_entity_poly.pdbx_strand_id
1 'polypeptide(L)'
;ELLSEKKGEQLGISPMFPARVGDVRPDMPAASIGLTRGDVITELNGRPVNSWQEMTEIIRANPGKAIQIKWRHDGIEREGSITPVVKNTVSKDGVESTYGMIGIGVYLEKEPVSLSEAIAYGIRQPFVIIDFNIKGLWWWMSGVKTADETLGGPLMIAKMAGEAAEAGWVTLFSLIAALSSVLAFFNILPIPVLDGGHLFLLLIEAVTRKPLSVKTRLRVQQAGMALLLFFIIFVLYVDVNRLLF
;
A
#
# COMPACT_ATOMS: atom_id res chain seq x y z
N GLU A 1 -0.27 -13.15 14.80
CA GLU A 1 -0.42 -11.68 14.79
C GLU A 1 -1.72 -11.16 14.20
N LEU A 2 -2.16 -11.54 12.99
CA LEU A 2 -3.43 -11.06 12.40
C LEU A 2 -4.68 -11.31 13.27
N LEU A 3 -4.67 -12.40 14.06
CA LEU A 3 -5.73 -12.69 15.05
C LEU A 3 -5.60 -11.85 16.33
N SER A 4 -4.43 -11.30 16.62
CA SER A 4 -4.18 -10.39 17.74
C SER A 4 -4.49 -8.94 17.35
N GLU A 5 -4.20 -8.52 16.12
CA GLU A 5 -4.59 -7.21 15.59
C GLU A 5 -6.11 -7.02 15.60
N LYS A 6 -6.87 -7.99 15.05
CA LYS A 6 -8.34 -7.93 15.06
C LYS A 6 -8.96 -7.98 16.46
N LYS A 7 -8.28 -8.62 17.42
CA LYS A 7 -8.74 -8.72 18.82
C LYS A 7 -8.37 -7.48 19.63
N GLY A 8 -7.23 -6.85 19.32
CA GLY A 8 -6.77 -5.58 19.88
C GLY A 8 -7.62 -4.39 19.44
N GLU A 9 -8.02 -4.33 18.15
CA GLU A 9 -8.98 -3.35 17.64
C GLU A 9 -10.35 -3.44 18.33
N GLN A 10 -10.80 -4.65 18.68
CA GLN A 10 -12.06 -4.86 19.43
C GLN A 10 -11.96 -4.53 20.92
N LEU A 11 -10.74 -4.44 21.47
CA LEU A 11 -10.46 -4.13 22.88
C LEU A 11 -9.92 -2.71 23.09
N GLY A 12 -9.76 -1.91 22.02
CA GLY A 12 -9.19 -0.57 22.09
C GLY A 12 -7.69 -0.52 22.42
N ILE A 13 -6.97 -1.66 22.30
CA ILE A 13 -5.53 -1.76 22.55
C ILE A 13 -4.83 -1.90 21.19
N SER A 14 -4.44 -0.77 20.62
CA SER A 14 -3.55 -0.75 19.44
C SER A 14 -2.14 -1.11 19.87
N PRO A 15 -1.42 -2.00 19.15
CA PRO A 15 -0.02 -2.31 19.46
C PRO A 15 0.81 -1.02 19.45
N MET A 16 1.43 -0.71 20.58
CA MET A 16 2.24 0.49 20.77
C MET A 16 3.63 0.22 20.19
N PHE A 17 3.84 0.59 18.93
CA PHE A 17 5.17 0.50 18.32
C PHE A 17 6.03 1.65 18.85
N PRO A 18 7.33 1.42 19.14
CA PRO A 18 8.23 2.52 19.47
C PRO A 18 8.33 3.49 18.28
N ALA A 19 8.60 4.77 18.57
CA ALA A 19 8.80 5.81 17.55
C ALA A 19 10.16 5.66 16.82
N ARG A 20 10.39 4.47 16.24
CA ARG A 20 11.63 4.07 15.58
C ARG A 20 11.46 4.07 14.06
N VAL A 21 12.36 4.76 13.39
CA VAL A 21 12.38 4.95 11.94
C VAL A 21 12.84 3.66 11.27
N GLY A 22 12.00 3.11 10.38
CA GLY A 22 12.27 1.92 9.57
C GLY A 22 12.81 2.23 8.20
N ASP A 23 12.07 3.03 7.44
CA ASP A 23 12.41 3.43 6.08
C ASP A 23 12.32 4.95 5.95
N VAL A 24 13.14 5.55 5.09
CA VAL A 24 13.16 7.00 4.85
C VAL A 24 13.09 7.25 3.35
N ARG A 25 12.09 8.01 2.92
CA ARG A 25 11.88 8.34 1.51
C ARG A 25 12.86 9.45 1.07
N PRO A 26 13.68 9.24 0.02
CA PRO A 26 14.69 10.22 -0.40
C PRO A 26 14.15 11.60 -0.80
N ASP A 27 12.89 11.67 -1.25
CA ASP A 27 12.21 12.86 -1.76
C ASP A 27 11.43 13.63 -0.66
N MET A 28 11.63 13.30 0.61
CA MET A 28 10.79 13.77 1.71
C MET A 28 11.56 14.49 2.82
N PRO A 29 10.88 15.33 3.65
CA PRO A 29 11.54 16.14 4.68
C PRO A 29 12.45 15.38 5.65
N ALA A 30 12.13 14.12 5.96
CA ALA A 30 12.95 13.30 6.85
C ALA A 30 14.34 13.02 6.28
N ALA A 31 14.46 12.80 4.96
CA ALA A 31 15.75 12.63 4.32
C ALA A 31 16.59 13.90 4.37
N SER A 32 15.96 15.08 4.25
CA SER A 32 16.64 16.38 4.26
C SER A 32 17.32 16.71 5.59
N ILE A 33 16.80 16.19 6.71
CA ILE A 33 17.41 16.35 8.04
C ILE A 33 18.32 15.18 8.41
N GLY A 34 18.56 14.24 7.48
CA GLY A 34 19.46 13.11 7.66
C GLY A 34 18.92 12.01 8.59
N LEU A 35 17.58 11.87 8.71
CA LEU A 35 17.02 10.70 9.38
C LEU A 35 17.36 9.43 8.60
N THR A 36 17.63 8.36 9.33
CA THR A 36 18.02 7.06 8.80
C THR A 36 17.33 5.92 9.54
N ARG A 37 17.35 4.73 8.93
CA ARG A 37 16.80 3.52 9.56
C ARG A 37 17.48 3.26 10.91
N GLY A 38 16.68 3.05 11.94
CA GLY A 38 17.11 2.77 13.30
C GLY A 38 16.98 3.96 14.24
N ASP A 39 16.84 5.18 13.72
CA ASP A 39 16.64 6.39 14.53
C ASP A 39 15.41 6.28 15.42
N VAL A 40 15.53 6.75 16.66
CA VAL A 40 14.40 6.79 17.61
C VAL A 40 14.03 8.24 17.84
N ILE A 41 12.83 8.63 17.43
CA ILE A 41 12.31 9.97 17.67
C ILE A 41 11.87 10.04 19.14
N THR A 42 12.46 10.98 19.89
CA THR A 42 12.26 11.09 21.34
C THR A 42 11.37 12.27 21.70
N GLU A 43 11.35 13.33 20.89
CA GLU A 43 10.62 14.56 21.19
C GLU A 43 10.15 15.26 19.91
N LEU A 44 8.93 15.81 19.94
CA LEU A 44 8.38 16.70 18.92
C LEU A 44 7.81 17.97 19.58
N ASN A 45 8.27 19.15 19.18
CA ASN A 45 7.87 20.45 19.73
C ASN A 45 7.95 20.54 21.26
N GLY A 46 9.02 20.03 21.88
CA GLY A 46 9.16 20.04 23.34
C GLY A 46 8.36 18.95 24.05
N ARG A 47 7.59 18.12 23.33
CA ARG A 47 6.77 17.05 23.89
C ARG A 47 7.47 15.70 23.67
N PRO A 48 7.76 14.93 24.73
CA PRO A 48 8.27 13.57 24.59
C PRO A 48 7.30 12.70 23.80
N VAL A 49 7.83 11.83 22.95
CA VAL A 49 7.03 10.91 22.13
C VAL A 49 7.49 9.49 22.41
N ASN A 50 6.56 8.64 22.84
CA ASN A 50 6.88 7.28 23.27
C ASN A 50 6.36 6.21 22.30
N SER A 51 5.48 6.59 21.37
CA SER A 51 4.87 5.66 20.41
C SER A 51 4.85 6.21 18.99
N TRP A 52 4.87 5.29 18.03
CA TRP A 52 4.71 5.58 16.61
C TRP A 52 3.38 6.29 16.32
N GLN A 53 2.31 5.90 17.03
CA GLN A 53 0.98 6.50 16.90
C GLN A 53 0.98 7.96 17.35
N GLU A 54 1.48 8.25 18.55
CA GLU A 54 1.60 9.61 19.07
C GLU A 54 2.44 10.50 18.16
N MET A 55 3.57 9.98 17.69
CA MET A 55 4.43 10.65 16.71
C MET A 55 3.65 11.00 15.43
N THR A 56 2.93 10.01 14.90
CA THR A 56 2.15 10.15 13.67
C THR A 56 1.04 11.18 13.82
N GLU A 57 0.33 11.19 14.95
CA GLU A 57 -0.71 12.17 15.25
C GLU A 57 -0.16 13.60 15.27
N ILE A 58 0.96 13.82 15.96
CA ILE A 58 1.61 15.14 16.04
C ILE A 58 2.04 15.61 14.65
N ILE A 59 2.70 14.76 13.86
CA ILE A 59 3.15 15.11 12.51
C ILE A 59 1.97 15.41 11.58
N ARG A 60 0.94 14.54 11.60
CA ARG A 60 -0.22 14.69 10.72
C ARG A 60 -1.03 15.95 11.04
N ALA A 61 -1.08 16.36 12.31
CA ALA A 61 -1.77 17.57 12.74
C ALA A 61 -1.04 18.89 12.37
N ASN A 62 0.19 18.83 11.85
CA ASN A 62 1.01 20.00 11.55
C ASN A 62 1.45 20.08 10.07
N PRO A 63 0.53 20.04 9.09
CA PRO A 63 0.88 20.19 7.67
C PRO A 63 1.50 21.56 7.40
N GLY A 64 2.66 21.59 6.74
CA GLY A 64 3.34 22.84 6.34
C GLY A 64 3.92 23.67 7.49
N LYS A 65 3.85 23.18 8.74
CA LYS A 65 4.37 23.88 9.93
C LYS A 65 5.65 23.20 10.39
N ALA A 66 6.70 23.98 10.61
CA ALA A 66 7.95 23.47 11.16
C ALA A 66 7.71 22.85 12.55
N ILE A 67 8.24 21.64 12.74
CA ILE A 67 8.23 20.89 14.00
C ILE A 67 9.67 20.77 14.45
N GLN A 68 9.95 21.18 15.69
CA GLN A 68 11.23 20.87 16.32
C GLN A 68 11.24 19.38 16.68
N ILE A 69 12.26 18.67 16.23
CA ILE A 69 12.38 17.22 16.39
C ILE A 69 13.68 16.91 17.11
N LYS A 70 13.61 16.03 18.12
CA LYS A 70 14.79 15.37 18.68
C LYS A 70 14.70 13.88 18.40
N TRP A 71 15.84 13.32 18.04
CA TRP A 71 15.97 11.90 17.81
C TRP A 71 17.31 11.38 18.30
N ARG A 72 17.38 10.08 18.52
CA ARG A 72 18.57 9.38 18.92
C ARG A 72 19.06 8.50 17.77
N HIS A 73 20.29 8.74 17.34
CA HIS A 73 20.99 7.95 16.34
C HIS A 73 22.22 7.32 17.00
N ASP A 74 22.31 5.99 17.03
CA ASP A 74 23.42 5.26 17.66
C ASP A 74 23.75 5.73 19.09
N GLY A 75 22.72 6.05 19.86
CA GLY A 75 22.86 6.52 21.25
C GLY A 75 23.10 8.03 21.41
N ILE A 76 23.38 8.76 20.33
CA ILE A 76 23.63 10.21 20.34
C ILE A 76 22.32 10.94 20.07
N GLU A 77 21.96 11.88 20.95
CA GLU A 77 20.84 12.78 20.69
C GLU A 77 21.20 13.84 19.67
N ARG A 78 20.29 14.04 18.72
CA ARG A 78 20.33 15.04 17.66
C ARG A 78 19.04 15.83 17.71
N GLU A 79 19.12 17.08 17.28
CA GLU A 79 17.98 17.97 17.19
C GLU A 79 17.95 18.66 15.82
N GLY A 80 16.77 19.06 15.39
CA GLY A 80 16.57 19.74 14.12
C GLY A 80 15.14 20.24 13.97
N SER A 81 14.88 20.87 12.83
CA SER A 81 13.55 21.34 12.45
C SER A 81 13.12 20.63 11.18
N ILE A 82 11.92 20.07 11.19
CA ILE A 82 11.34 19.37 10.05
C ILE A 82 9.98 19.95 9.71
N THR A 83 9.74 20.25 8.43
CA THR A 83 8.45 20.77 7.96
C THR A 83 7.72 19.68 7.20
N PRO A 84 6.62 19.12 7.73
CA PRO A 84 5.84 18.10 7.03
C PRO A 84 5.25 18.66 5.73
N VAL A 85 5.31 17.88 4.66
CA VAL A 85 4.63 18.23 3.41
C VAL A 85 3.12 18.13 3.60
N VAL A 86 2.41 19.05 2.97
CA VAL A 86 0.94 19.10 2.98
C VAL A 86 0.41 18.02 2.06
N LYS A 87 -0.39 17.08 2.58
CA LYS A 87 -1.09 16.07 1.80
C LYS A 87 -2.59 16.18 2.04
N ASN A 88 -3.37 16.12 0.97
CA ASN A 88 -4.82 16.11 1.04
C ASN A 88 -5.31 14.66 1.01
N THR A 89 -6.41 14.39 1.70
CA THR A 89 -7.13 13.13 1.62
C THR A 89 -8.61 13.38 1.80
N VAL A 90 -9.42 12.65 1.04
CA VAL A 90 -10.88 12.72 1.13
C VAL A 90 -11.33 11.61 2.08
N SER A 91 -12.02 11.97 3.16
CA SER A 91 -12.65 10.98 4.04
C SER A 91 -13.82 10.29 3.33
N LYS A 92 -14.27 9.14 3.86
CA LYS A 92 -15.42 8.39 3.32
C LYS A 92 -16.70 9.22 3.20
N ASP A 93 -16.82 10.28 3.99
CA ASP A 93 -17.98 11.18 4.01
C ASP A 93 -17.84 12.36 3.02
N GLY A 94 -16.84 12.33 2.14
CA GLY A 94 -16.56 13.40 1.17
C GLY A 94 -15.90 14.64 1.77
N VAL A 95 -15.55 14.60 3.06
CA VAL A 95 -14.86 15.72 3.73
C VAL A 95 -13.38 15.69 3.33
N GLU A 96 -12.94 16.75 2.66
CA GLU A 96 -11.52 16.99 2.42
C GLU A 96 -10.82 17.28 3.75
N SER A 97 -9.73 16.55 4.00
CA SER A 97 -8.87 16.75 5.16
C SER A 97 -7.42 16.83 4.72
N THR A 98 -6.65 17.67 5.42
CA THR A 98 -5.24 17.87 5.11
C THR A 98 -4.41 17.34 6.27
N TYR A 99 -3.31 16.66 5.96
CA TYR A 99 -2.40 16.12 6.96
C TYR A 99 -0.93 16.31 6.56
N GLY A 100 -0.07 16.40 7.57
CA GLY A 100 1.38 16.46 7.40
C GLY A 100 2.00 15.08 7.15
N MET A 101 3.00 15.01 6.28
CA MET A 101 3.83 13.81 6.07
C MET A 101 5.31 14.18 6.03
N ILE A 102 6.17 13.38 6.67
CA ILE A 102 7.63 13.57 6.65
C ILE A 102 8.39 12.47 5.90
N GLY A 103 7.70 11.41 5.46
CA GLY A 103 8.29 10.36 4.62
C GLY A 103 9.09 9.29 5.36
N ILE A 104 8.70 8.95 6.59
CA ILE A 104 9.26 7.81 7.33
C ILE A 104 8.27 6.64 7.44
N GLY A 105 8.79 5.41 7.43
CA GLY A 105 8.07 4.17 7.72
C GLY A 105 8.42 3.59 9.08
N VAL A 106 7.56 2.74 9.63
CA VAL A 106 7.78 2.09 10.94
C VAL A 106 8.93 1.10 10.87
N TYR A 107 9.78 1.06 11.89
CA TYR A 107 10.81 0.03 12.00
C TYR A 107 10.18 -1.32 12.30
N LEU A 108 10.18 -2.21 11.31
CA LEU A 108 9.82 -3.61 11.49
C LEU A 108 11.08 -4.40 11.83
N GLU A 109 11.13 -4.92 13.06
CA GLU A 109 12.17 -5.82 13.51
C GLU A 109 11.96 -7.20 12.86
N LYS A 110 13.03 -7.77 12.30
CA LYS A 110 12.97 -9.08 11.65
C LYS A 110 13.23 -10.14 12.70
N GLU A 111 12.21 -10.91 13.06
CA GLU A 111 12.40 -12.06 13.93
C GLU A 111 12.70 -13.33 13.12
N PRO A 112 13.60 -14.20 13.60
CA PRO A 112 13.82 -15.50 12.99
C PRO A 112 12.57 -16.37 13.16
N VAL A 113 12.06 -16.91 12.05
CA VAL A 113 10.92 -17.83 12.05
C VAL A 113 11.38 -19.26 11.77
N SER A 114 10.71 -20.25 12.36
CA SER A 114 10.92 -21.65 12.02
C SER A 114 10.48 -21.95 10.57
N LEU A 115 10.97 -23.06 9.99
CA LEU A 115 10.57 -23.47 8.64
C LEU A 115 9.05 -23.66 8.51
N SER A 116 8.42 -24.23 9.53
CA SER A 116 6.96 -24.45 9.54
C SER A 116 6.18 -23.14 9.54
N GLU A 117 6.64 -22.15 10.31
CA GLU A 117 6.06 -20.82 10.34
C GLU A 117 6.29 -20.11 9.01
N ALA A 118 7.49 -20.18 8.44
CA ALA A 118 7.80 -19.58 7.14
C ALA A 118 6.86 -20.10 6.03
N ILE A 119 6.59 -21.41 5.99
CA ILE A 119 5.63 -22.00 5.05
C ILE A 119 4.22 -21.49 5.32
N ALA A 120 3.79 -21.49 6.60
CA ALA A 120 2.46 -20.99 6.96
C ALA A 120 2.28 -19.50 6.61
N TYR A 121 3.31 -18.67 6.81
CA TYR A 121 3.34 -17.28 6.39
C TYR A 121 3.28 -17.16 4.87
N GLY A 122 4.06 -17.96 4.13
CA GLY A 122 4.05 -17.98 2.67
C GLY A 122 2.69 -18.33 2.06
N ILE A 123 1.93 -19.23 2.69
CA ILE A 123 0.56 -19.55 2.27
C ILE A 123 -0.40 -18.40 2.59
N ARG A 124 -0.28 -17.77 3.75
CA ARG A 124 -1.22 -16.74 4.22
C ARG A 124 -1.02 -15.39 3.54
N GLN A 125 0.22 -15.01 3.25
CA GLN A 125 0.54 -13.65 2.79
C GLN A 125 -0.18 -13.26 1.50
N PRO A 126 -0.22 -14.10 0.45
CA PRO A 126 -0.94 -13.77 -0.78
C PRO A 126 -2.41 -13.40 -0.50
N PHE A 127 -3.09 -14.08 0.43
CA PHE A 127 -4.47 -13.75 0.78
C PHE A 127 -4.62 -12.39 1.47
N VAL A 128 -3.64 -11.99 2.29
CA VAL A 128 -3.63 -10.65 2.90
C VAL A 128 -3.47 -9.58 1.82
N ILE A 129 -2.58 -9.80 0.85
CA ILE A 129 -2.40 -8.90 -0.29
C ILE A 129 -3.68 -8.84 -1.13
N ILE A 130 -4.33 -9.98 -1.39
CA ILE A 130 -5.60 -10.04 -2.13
C ILE A 130 -6.70 -9.26 -1.38
N ASP A 131 -6.87 -9.44 -0.07
CA ASP A 131 -7.83 -8.68 0.75
C ASP A 131 -7.57 -7.18 0.69
N PHE A 132 -6.30 -6.76 0.76
CA PHE A 132 -5.92 -5.36 0.61
C PHE A 132 -6.28 -4.80 -0.78
N ASN A 133 -6.04 -5.57 -1.85
CA ASN A 133 -6.40 -5.16 -3.22
C ASN A 133 -7.92 -5.04 -3.40
N ILE A 134 -8.71 -5.95 -2.81
CA ILE A 134 -10.19 -5.86 -2.80
C ILE A 134 -10.64 -4.55 -2.15
N LYS A 135 -10.07 -4.21 -0.98
CA LYS A 135 -10.37 -2.95 -0.27
C LYS A 135 -9.94 -1.73 -1.08
N GLY A 136 -8.77 -1.77 -1.72
CA GLY A 136 -8.28 -0.70 -2.59
C GLY A 136 -9.21 -0.46 -3.79
N LEU A 137 -9.63 -1.54 -4.45
CA LEU A 137 -10.62 -1.48 -5.54
C LEU A 137 -11.96 -0.91 -5.04
N TRP A 138 -12.41 -1.32 -3.85
CA TRP A 138 -13.61 -0.78 -3.24
C TRP A 138 -13.49 0.73 -2.95
N TRP A 139 -12.39 1.20 -2.38
CA TRP A 139 -12.18 2.63 -2.11
C TRP A 139 -12.17 3.48 -3.37
N TRP A 140 -11.58 2.97 -4.45
CA TRP A 140 -11.63 3.65 -5.74
C TRP A 140 -13.05 3.71 -6.31
N MET A 141 -13.75 2.57 -6.37
CA MET A 141 -15.12 2.52 -6.91
C MET A 141 -16.13 3.32 -6.08
N SER A 142 -15.92 3.42 -4.76
CA SER A 142 -16.76 4.21 -3.86
C SER A 142 -16.41 5.70 -3.85
N GLY A 143 -15.36 6.13 -4.55
CA GLY A 143 -14.93 7.54 -4.61
C GLY A 143 -14.24 8.03 -3.33
N VAL A 144 -13.92 7.13 -2.39
CA VAL A 144 -13.18 7.46 -1.15
C VAL A 144 -11.75 7.87 -1.46
N LYS A 145 -11.16 7.27 -2.50
CA LYS A 145 -9.81 7.58 -2.97
C LYS A 145 -9.81 7.78 -4.47
N THR A 146 -8.91 8.64 -4.94
CA THR A 146 -8.74 8.89 -6.38
C THR A 146 -7.91 7.79 -7.02
N ALA A 147 -8.02 7.66 -8.35
CA ALA A 147 -7.30 6.63 -9.10
C ALA A 147 -5.78 6.74 -8.94
N ASP A 148 -5.24 7.95 -8.82
CA ASP A 148 -3.82 8.19 -8.58
C ASP A 148 -3.34 7.79 -7.18
N GLU A 149 -4.24 7.69 -6.20
CA GLU A 149 -3.92 7.19 -4.86
C GLU A 149 -3.97 5.66 -4.75
N THR A 150 -4.78 4.98 -5.59
CA THR A 150 -5.09 3.54 -5.43
C THR A 150 -4.59 2.64 -6.55
N LEU A 151 -4.36 3.18 -7.75
CA LEU A 151 -3.92 2.39 -8.90
C LEU A 151 -2.44 2.67 -9.18
N GLY A 152 -1.64 1.60 -9.30
CA GLY A 152 -0.28 1.67 -9.82
C GLY A 152 -0.24 1.07 -11.21
N GLY A 153 0.26 1.81 -12.19
CA GLY A 153 0.41 1.31 -13.55
C GLY A 153 1.76 0.67 -13.85
N PRO A 154 1.98 0.29 -15.12
CA PRO A 154 3.21 -0.36 -15.57
C PRO A 154 4.47 0.46 -15.30
N LEU A 155 4.38 1.79 -15.34
CA LEU A 155 5.53 2.66 -15.18
C LEU A 155 5.92 2.78 -13.71
N MET A 156 4.93 2.85 -12.81
CA MET A 156 5.17 2.74 -11.38
C MET A 156 5.79 1.38 -11.01
N ILE A 157 5.29 0.28 -11.58
CA ILE A 157 5.86 -1.06 -11.37
C ILE A 157 7.32 -1.11 -11.84
N ALA A 158 7.64 -0.53 -13.01
CA ALA A 158 9.01 -0.47 -13.50
C ALA A 158 9.94 0.32 -12.56
N LYS A 159 9.47 1.46 -12.02
CA LYS A 159 10.21 2.23 -11.02
C LYS A 159 10.45 1.41 -9.74
N MET A 160 9.39 0.80 -9.20
CA MET A 160 9.48 -0.05 -8.01
C MET A 160 10.43 -1.24 -8.22
N ALA A 161 10.46 -1.81 -9.42
CA ALA A 161 11.39 -2.88 -9.77
C ALA A 161 12.85 -2.40 -9.76
N GLY A 162 13.13 -1.19 -10.26
CA GLY A 162 14.45 -0.57 -10.16
C GLY A 162 14.88 -0.35 -8.70
N GLU A 163 14.01 0.29 -7.90
CA GLU A 163 14.26 0.52 -6.47
C GLU A 163 14.46 -0.80 -5.70
N ALA A 164 13.66 -1.83 -6.00
CA ALA A 164 13.79 -3.14 -5.37
C ALA A 164 15.09 -3.86 -5.76
N ALA A 165 15.56 -3.71 -7.00
CA ALA A 165 16.82 -4.27 -7.46
C ALA A 165 18.01 -3.61 -6.75
N GLU A 166 17.99 -2.28 -6.57
CA GLU A 166 19.00 -1.54 -5.81
C GLU A 166 19.00 -1.90 -4.32
N ALA A 167 17.81 -2.10 -3.73
CA ALA A 167 17.64 -2.47 -2.34
C ALA A 167 18.03 -3.93 -2.02
N GLY A 168 18.26 -4.76 -3.05
CA GLY A 168 18.78 -6.12 -2.93
C GLY A 168 17.73 -7.22 -2.97
N TRP A 169 18.21 -8.47 -2.93
CA TRP A 169 17.43 -9.67 -3.24
C TRP A 169 16.16 -9.84 -2.40
N VAL A 170 16.19 -9.52 -1.11
CA VAL A 170 15.02 -9.66 -0.23
C VAL A 170 13.87 -8.77 -0.69
N THR A 171 14.17 -7.52 -1.04
CA THR A 171 13.16 -6.56 -1.54
C THR A 171 12.67 -6.97 -2.92
N LEU A 172 13.57 -7.43 -3.80
CA LEU A 172 13.22 -7.92 -5.12
C LEU A 172 12.26 -9.13 -5.07
N PHE A 173 12.56 -10.15 -4.26
CA PHE A 173 11.65 -11.30 -4.09
C PHE A 173 10.31 -10.90 -3.46
N SER A 174 10.32 -9.93 -2.54
CA SER A 174 9.09 -9.41 -1.94
C SER A 174 8.23 -8.71 -2.99
N LEU A 175 8.83 -7.92 -3.89
CA LEU A 175 8.12 -7.29 -5.00
C LEU A 175 7.55 -8.34 -5.96
N ILE A 176 8.34 -9.35 -6.34
CA ILE A 176 7.88 -10.43 -7.22
C ILE A 176 6.68 -11.15 -6.59
N ALA A 177 6.76 -11.50 -5.31
CA ALA A 177 5.66 -12.15 -4.58
C ALA A 177 4.41 -11.27 -4.52
N ALA A 178 4.57 -9.95 -4.30
CA ALA A 178 3.46 -9.01 -4.30
C ALA A 178 2.82 -8.90 -5.69
N LEU A 179 3.60 -8.76 -6.76
CA LEU A 179 3.10 -8.71 -8.14
C LEU A 179 2.42 -10.02 -8.55
N SER A 180 2.97 -11.18 -8.17
CA SER A 180 2.33 -12.48 -8.39
C SER A 180 0.97 -12.57 -7.69
N SER A 181 0.86 -12.04 -6.47
CA SER A 181 -0.41 -12.00 -5.73
C SER A 181 -1.43 -11.06 -6.39
N VAL A 182 -0.98 -9.92 -6.93
CA VAL A 182 -1.82 -8.99 -7.70
C VAL A 182 -2.32 -9.62 -9.00
N LEU A 183 -1.46 -10.34 -9.74
CA LEU A 183 -1.87 -11.09 -10.94
C LEU A 183 -2.90 -12.17 -10.60
N ALA A 184 -2.71 -12.90 -9.49
CA ALA A 184 -3.68 -13.87 -9.01
C ALA A 184 -5.03 -13.20 -8.66
N PHE A 185 -5.01 -12.06 -7.99
CA PHE A 185 -6.21 -11.27 -7.71
C PHE A 185 -6.98 -10.91 -8.99
N PHE A 186 -6.30 -10.30 -9.98
CA PHE A 186 -6.94 -9.93 -11.23
C PHE A 186 -7.49 -11.14 -12.00
N ASN A 187 -6.75 -12.26 -12.03
CA ASN A 187 -7.18 -13.48 -12.70
C ASN A 187 -8.41 -14.13 -12.06
N ILE A 188 -8.72 -13.86 -10.79
CA ILE A 188 -9.94 -14.36 -10.13
C ILE A 188 -11.18 -13.54 -10.50
N LEU A 189 -11.02 -12.29 -10.96
CA LEU A 189 -12.16 -11.42 -11.29
C LEU A 189 -12.99 -11.99 -12.47
N PRO A 190 -14.32 -11.79 -12.47
CA PRO A 190 -15.21 -12.27 -13.53
C PRO A 190 -15.12 -11.38 -14.79
N ILE A 191 -13.91 -11.07 -15.25
CA ILE A 191 -13.64 -10.25 -16.43
C ILE A 191 -13.40 -11.18 -17.62
N PRO A 192 -14.18 -11.07 -18.72
CA PRO A 192 -13.94 -11.89 -19.90
C PRO A 192 -12.52 -11.68 -20.44
N VAL A 193 -11.89 -12.74 -20.96
CA VAL A 193 -10.45 -12.86 -21.34
C VAL A 193 -9.55 -13.36 -20.21
N LEU A 194 -9.89 -13.10 -18.93
CA LEU A 194 -9.15 -13.66 -17.79
C LEU A 194 -9.71 -15.03 -17.38
N ASP A 195 -8.92 -15.81 -16.64
CA ASP A 195 -9.30 -17.15 -16.15
C ASP A 195 -10.61 -17.14 -15.35
N GLY A 196 -10.80 -16.14 -14.48
CA GLY A 196 -12.03 -15.93 -13.70
C GLY A 196 -13.25 -15.61 -14.57
N GLY A 197 -13.04 -14.98 -15.74
CA GLY A 197 -14.08 -14.79 -16.74
C GLY A 197 -14.56 -16.10 -17.36
N HIS A 198 -13.65 -17.05 -17.60
CA HIS A 198 -14.02 -18.39 -18.06
C HIS A 198 -14.82 -19.15 -16.99
N LEU A 199 -14.38 -19.09 -15.74
CA LEU A 199 -15.12 -19.67 -14.61
C LEU A 199 -16.52 -19.06 -14.49
N PHE A 200 -16.63 -17.74 -14.62
CA PHE A 200 -17.92 -17.04 -14.56
C PHE A 200 -18.88 -17.49 -15.67
N LEU A 201 -18.39 -17.68 -16.90
CA LEU A 201 -19.22 -18.20 -18.00
C LEU A 201 -19.66 -19.64 -17.74
N LEU A 202 -18.78 -20.49 -17.18
CA LEU A 202 -19.15 -21.84 -16.77
C LEU A 202 -20.21 -21.84 -15.67
N LEU A 203 -20.13 -20.91 -14.71
CA LEU A 203 -21.16 -20.73 -13.68
C LEU A 203 -22.51 -20.34 -14.31
N ILE A 204 -22.51 -19.43 -15.29
CA ILE A 204 -23.73 -19.08 -16.04
C ILE A 204 -24.28 -20.31 -16.76
N GLU A 205 -23.45 -21.08 -17.47
CA GLU A 205 -23.87 -22.31 -18.16
C GLU A 205 -24.42 -23.36 -17.18
N ALA A 206 -23.83 -23.50 -16.00
CA ALA A 206 -24.28 -24.40 -14.95
C ALA A 206 -25.66 -24.01 -14.39
N VAL A 207 -25.89 -22.70 -14.15
CA VAL A 207 -27.18 -22.17 -13.65
C VAL A 207 -28.26 -22.24 -14.74
N THR A 208 -27.92 -21.82 -15.96
CA THR A 208 -28.86 -21.80 -17.10
C THR A 208 -29.09 -23.18 -17.72
N ARG A 209 -28.24 -24.17 -17.38
CA ARG A 209 -28.19 -25.53 -17.94
C ARG A 209 -28.15 -25.56 -19.47
N LYS A 210 -27.67 -24.49 -20.09
CA LYS A 210 -27.57 -24.34 -21.55
C LYS A 210 -26.19 -23.82 -21.90
N PRO A 211 -25.51 -24.43 -22.89
CA PRO A 211 -24.22 -23.92 -23.34
C PRO A 211 -24.42 -22.56 -24.01
N LEU A 212 -23.51 -21.62 -23.74
CA LEU A 212 -23.51 -20.35 -24.45
C LEU A 212 -23.13 -20.58 -25.90
N SER A 213 -23.83 -19.90 -26.83
CA SER A 213 -23.47 -19.97 -28.23
C SER A 213 -22.04 -19.44 -28.45
N VAL A 214 -21.31 -20.03 -29.41
CA VAL A 214 -19.94 -19.59 -29.76
C VAL A 214 -19.92 -18.09 -30.10
N LYS A 215 -20.95 -17.59 -30.79
CA LYS A 215 -21.10 -16.16 -31.12
C LYS A 215 -21.23 -15.30 -29.86
N THR A 216 -21.99 -15.74 -28.87
CA THR A 216 -22.15 -15.03 -27.59
C THR A 216 -20.84 -15.00 -26.83
N ARG A 217 -20.15 -16.14 -26.73
CA ARG A 217 -18.85 -16.24 -26.04
C ARG A 217 -17.80 -15.31 -26.67
N LEU A 218 -17.70 -15.29 -28.00
CA LEU A 218 -16.80 -14.40 -28.73
C LEU A 218 -17.12 -12.92 -28.48
N ARG A 219 -18.39 -12.52 -28.52
CA ARG A 219 -18.78 -11.13 -28.23
C ARG A 219 -18.43 -10.73 -26.80
N VAL A 220 -18.68 -11.61 -25.83
CA VAL A 220 -18.35 -11.38 -24.42
C VAL A 220 -16.83 -11.25 -24.24
N GLN A 221 -16.04 -12.12 -24.86
CA GLN A 221 -14.58 -12.03 -24.83
C GLN A 221 -14.06 -10.74 -25.51
N GLN A 222 -14.61 -10.35 -26.66
CA GLN A 222 -14.24 -9.11 -27.33
C GLN A 222 -14.57 -7.87 -26.49
N ALA A 223 -15.74 -7.85 -25.84
CA ALA A 223 -16.12 -6.79 -24.92
C ALA A 223 -15.17 -6.72 -23.72
N GLY A 224 -14.82 -7.87 -23.12
CA GLY A 224 -13.84 -7.92 -22.03
C GLY A 224 -12.45 -7.48 -22.46
N MET A 225 -11.99 -7.87 -23.66
CA MET A 225 -10.71 -7.42 -24.22
C MET A 225 -10.70 -5.91 -24.42
N ALA A 226 -11.76 -5.34 -25.01
CA ALA A 226 -11.86 -3.90 -25.22
C ALA A 226 -11.87 -3.13 -23.90
N LEU A 227 -12.59 -3.64 -22.89
CA LEU A 227 -12.60 -3.07 -21.54
C LEU A 227 -11.22 -3.14 -20.88
N LEU A 228 -10.51 -4.28 -21.00
CA LEU A 228 -9.18 -4.46 -20.43
C LEU A 228 -8.16 -3.54 -21.09
N LEU A 229 -8.17 -3.44 -22.41
CA LEU A 229 -7.30 -2.53 -23.16
C LEU A 229 -7.57 -1.08 -22.77
N PHE A 230 -8.84 -0.69 -22.68
CA PHE A 230 -9.22 0.64 -22.19
C PHE A 230 -8.69 0.89 -20.78
N PHE A 231 -8.83 -0.08 -19.87
CA PHE A 231 -8.34 0.03 -18.50
C PHE A 231 -6.81 0.17 -18.45
N ILE A 232 -6.07 -0.60 -19.25
CA ILE A 232 -4.61 -0.48 -19.36
C ILE A 232 -4.21 0.92 -19.84
N ILE A 233 -4.89 1.45 -20.87
CA ILE A 233 -4.64 2.81 -21.39
C ILE A 233 -4.97 3.86 -20.31
N PHE A 234 -6.09 3.71 -19.60
CA PHE A 234 -6.48 4.61 -18.52
C PHE A 234 -5.44 4.63 -17.40
N VAL A 235 -4.99 3.46 -16.94
CA VAL A 235 -3.97 3.36 -15.89
C VAL A 235 -2.63 3.95 -16.36
N LEU A 236 -2.26 3.74 -17.62
CA LEU A 236 -1.07 4.36 -18.20
C LEU A 236 -1.19 5.90 -18.24
N TYR A 237 -2.36 6.43 -18.58
CA TYR A 237 -2.63 7.86 -18.55
C TYR A 237 -2.49 8.43 -17.12
N VAL A 238 -3.03 7.75 -16.12
CA VAL A 238 -2.88 8.12 -14.70
C VAL A 238 -1.40 8.12 -14.28
N ASP A 239 -0.64 7.10 -14.66
CA ASP A 239 0.80 6.99 -14.38
C ASP A 239 1.60 8.15 -15.00
N VAL A 240 1.35 8.47 -16.28
CA VAL A 240 2.03 9.57 -16.98
C VAL A 240 1.67 10.91 -16.33
N ASN A 241 0.40 11.13 -16.01
CA ASN A 241 -0.03 12.37 -15.36
C ASN A 241 0.65 12.56 -14.00
N ARG A 242 0.81 11.48 -13.22
CA ARG A 242 1.50 11.49 -11.92
C ARG A 242 2.99 11.81 -12.01
N LEU A 243 3.64 11.52 -13.13
CA LEU A 243 5.06 11.82 -13.32
C LEU A 243 5.31 13.25 -13.81
N LEU A 244 4.36 13.83 -14.52
CA LEU A 244 4.49 15.15 -15.12
C LEU A 244 3.95 16.28 -14.24
N PHE A 245 3.00 15.98 -13.35
CA PHE A 245 2.28 16.94 -12.50
C PHE A 245 2.21 16.45 -11.05
#